data_AF-A0A6V8R3X5-F1
#
_entry.id   AF-A0A6V8R3X5-F1
#
_cell.length_a   1.000
_cell.length_b   1.000
_cell.length_c   1.000
_cell.angle_alpha   90.00
_cell.angle_beta   90.00
_cell.angle_gamma   90.00
#
_symmetry.space_group_name_H-M   'P 1'
#
loop_
_entity.id
_entity.type
_entity.pdbx_description
1 polymer ?
#
loop_
_entity_poly.entity_id
_entity_poly.type
_entity_poly.pdbx_seq_one_letter_code
_entity_poly.pdbx_strand_id
1 'polypeptide(L)'
;MFNTTAFVEAGYPNTTYDRIQEIRDNEAGHLRIFQNEITPTSVKPGACKYAFPFDSPTSFLALATLIEISSMTFLTGLVEMAKLPASQGAMVAIAATETRHETWALLDIWKTNPFGGPADTVFPFANEILDLTNAFVVPRSCPSENPVYPSPRQNLPPFSPASSTKSIYPGSNIVLNFTDPTNQPSFREGVKYYATFFHGPSNISVPIDTTNWPRKDIEVTIPSQFEARGIIIVVVSDTIGAPTLKTVKAGPVVLLEQPAELGLTVL
;
A
#
# COMPACT_ATOMS: atom_id res chain seq x y z
N MET A 1 -17.24 -14.83 -11.87
CA MET A 1 -15.82 -15.22 -12.08
C MET A 1 -15.50 -14.96 -13.54
N PHE A 2 -14.46 -14.17 -13.81
CA PHE A 2 -14.13 -13.74 -15.17
C PHE A 2 -13.39 -14.85 -15.94
N ASN A 3 -13.40 -14.76 -17.27
CA ASN A 3 -12.70 -15.65 -18.20
C ASN A 3 -12.13 -14.82 -19.37
N THR A 4 -11.43 -15.46 -20.31
CA THR A 4 -10.88 -14.80 -21.49
C THR A 4 -11.91 -13.95 -22.25
N THR A 5 -13.11 -14.48 -22.48
CA THR A 5 -14.19 -13.75 -23.18
C THR A 5 -14.57 -12.47 -22.45
N ALA A 6 -14.74 -12.50 -21.13
CA ALA A 6 -15.11 -11.33 -20.34
C ALA A 6 -14.06 -10.20 -20.44
N PHE A 7 -12.77 -10.53 -20.47
CA PHE A 7 -11.70 -9.53 -20.63
C PHE A 7 -11.63 -8.96 -22.05
N VAL A 8 -11.80 -9.80 -23.08
CA VAL A 8 -11.84 -9.35 -24.48
C VAL A 8 -13.04 -8.44 -24.73
N GLU A 9 -14.22 -8.81 -24.23
CA GLU A 9 -15.43 -7.98 -24.33
C GLU A 9 -15.28 -6.64 -23.59
N ALA A 10 -14.50 -6.61 -22.50
CA ALA A 10 -14.14 -5.38 -21.79
C ALA A 10 -13.01 -4.57 -22.47
N GLY A 11 -12.50 -5.02 -23.63
CA GLY A 11 -11.51 -4.29 -24.44
C GLY A 11 -10.04 -4.59 -24.10
N TYR A 12 -9.77 -5.61 -23.28
CA TYR A 12 -8.41 -5.99 -22.90
C TYR A 12 -7.81 -7.02 -23.86
N PRO A 13 -6.46 -7.16 -23.90
CA PRO A 13 -5.80 -8.19 -24.68
C PRO A 13 -6.36 -9.60 -24.42
N ASN A 14 -6.42 -10.45 -25.45
CA ASN A 14 -6.89 -11.83 -25.32
C ASN A 14 -6.02 -12.70 -24.40
N THR A 15 -4.79 -12.26 -24.09
CA THR A 15 -3.86 -12.90 -23.16
C THR A 15 -4.08 -12.48 -21.70
N THR A 16 -4.97 -11.52 -21.42
CA THR A 16 -5.15 -10.97 -20.07
C THR A 16 -5.53 -12.03 -19.05
N TYR A 17 -6.46 -12.93 -19.39
CA TYR A 17 -6.85 -14.00 -18.48
C TYR A 17 -5.70 -14.97 -18.18
N ASP A 18 -4.95 -15.37 -19.20
CA ASP A 18 -3.80 -16.29 -19.04
C ASP A 18 -2.72 -15.67 -18.14
N ARG A 19 -2.45 -14.37 -18.29
CA ARG A 19 -1.53 -13.63 -17.42
C ARG A 19 -2.01 -13.55 -15.99
N ILE A 20 -3.29 -13.32 -15.75
CA ILE A 20 -3.87 -13.36 -14.40
C ILE A 20 -3.72 -14.75 -13.77
N GLN A 21 -3.88 -15.83 -14.56
CA GLN A 21 -3.66 -17.19 -14.05
C GLN A 21 -2.19 -17.45 -13.69
N GLU A 22 -1.26 -16.94 -14.50
CA GLU A 22 0.17 -17.02 -14.21
C GLU A 22 0.52 -16.26 -12.92
N ILE A 23 0.01 -15.03 -12.75
CA ILE A 23 0.18 -14.23 -11.52
C ILE A 23 -0.37 -14.99 -10.31
N ARG A 24 -1.61 -15.52 -10.40
CA ARG A 24 -2.20 -16.35 -9.35
C ARG A 24 -1.27 -17.51 -8.94
N ASP A 25 -0.66 -18.18 -9.91
CA ASP A 25 0.20 -19.33 -9.63
C ASP A 25 1.55 -18.91 -9.02
N ASN A 26 2.07 -17.74 -9.43
CA ASN A 26 3.24 -17.11 -8.80
C ASN A 26 2.95 -16.78 -7.33
N GLU A 27 1.79 -16.18 -7.06
CA GLU A 27 1.35 -15.77 -5.72
C GLU A 27 1.08 -16.94 -4.78
N ALA A 28 0.51 -18.03 -5.30
CA ALA A 28 0.44 -19.30 -4.58
C ALA A 28 1.84 -19.86 -4.26
N GLY A 29 2.81 -19.63 -5.15
CA GLY A 29 4.22 -19.92 -4.95
C GLY A 29 4.84 -19.08 -3.83
N HIS A 30 4.60 -17.77 -3.82
CA HIS A 30 5.06 -16.84 -2.77
C HIS A 30 4.55 -17.28 -1.39
N LEU A 31 3.25 -17.59 -1.28
CA LEU A 31 2.67 -18.11 -0.05
C LEU A 31 3.39 -19.37 0.45
N ARG A 32 3.69 -20.31 -0.45
CA ARG A 32 4.42 -21.53 -0.09
C ARG A 32 5.86 -21.24 0.36
N ILE A 33 6.54 -20.29 -0.29
CA ILE A 33 7.87 -19.86 0.13
C ILE A 33 7.80 -19.33 1.57
N PHE A 34 6.90 -18.38 1.86
CA PHE A 34 6.73 -17.85 3.22
C PHE A 34 6.36 -18.91 4.25
N GLN A 35 5.45 -19.84 3.90
CA GLN A 35 5.05 -20.93 4.80
C GLN A 35 6.19 -21.91 5.11
N ASN A 36 7.12 -22.10 4.17
CA ASN A 36 8.28 -22.97 4.37
C ASN A 36 9.32 -22.34 5.31
N GLU A 37 9.42 -21.02 5.34
CA GLU A 37 10.30 -20.29 6.25
C GLU A 37 9.77 -20.25 7.70
N ILE A 38 8.48 -20.52 7.92
CA ILE A 38 7.91 -20.64 9.26
C ILE A 38 8.26 -22.00 9.86
N THR A 39 8.93 -21.98 11.01
CA THR A 39 9.38 -23.21 11.70
C THR A 39 8.20 -24.13 12.02
N PRO A 40 8.38 -25.47 12.01
CA PRO A 40 7.30 -26.41 12.34
C PRO A 40 6.72 -26.24 13.75
N THR A 41 7.47 -25.64 14.67
CA THR A 41 7.05 -25.37 16.05
C THR A 41 6.31 -24.05 16.22
N SER A 42 6.28 -23.21 15.19
CA SER A 42 5.55 -21.94 15.18
C SER A 42 4.14 -22.14 14.63
N VAL A 43 3.20 -21.29 15.05
CA VAL A 43 1.88 -21.23 14.42
C VAL A 43 2.04 -20.74 12.99
N LYS A 44 1.58 -21.55 12.02
CA LYS A 44 1.42 -21.14 10.62
C LYS A 44 0.01 -20.58 10.46
N PRO A 45 -0.15 -19.27 10.20
CA PRO A 45 -1.49 -18.71 10.05
C PRO A 45 -2.24 -19.38 8.90
N GLY A 46 -3.51 -19.73 9.15
CA GLY A 46 -4.42 -20.21 8.11
C GLY A 46 -5.09 -19.05 7.37
N ALA A 47 -5.69 -19.36 6.22
CA ALA A 47 -6.39 -18.36 5.40
C ALA A 47 -7.69 -17.87 6.07
N CYS A 48 -8.02 -16.59 5.88
CA CYS A 48 -9.33 -16.02 6.22
C CYS A 48 -10.28 -16.10 5.01
N LYS A 49 -11.52 -15.60 5.17
CA LYS A 49 -12.36 -15.26 4.01
C LYS A 49 -12.12 -13.80 3.63
N TYR A 50 -12.15 -13.52 2.33
CA TYR A 50 -11.89 -12.20 1.78
C TYR A 50 -13.08 -11.72 0.94
N ALA A 51 -13.36 -10.42 1.00
CA ALA A 51 -14.34 -9.74 0.17
C ALA A 51 -13.64 -8.58 -0.55
N PHE A 52 -13.61 -8.64 -1.87
CA PHE A 52 -12.94 -7.66 -2.71
C PHE A 52 -13.99 -6.84 -3.49
N PRO A 53 -13.88 -5.50 -3.56
CA PRO A 53 -14.89 -4.64 -4.15
C PRO A 53 -14.74 -4.53 -5.67
N PHE A 54 -15.01 -5.62 -6.40
CA PHE A 54 -15.06 -5.62 -7.87
C PHE A 54 -16.30 -6.34 -8.39
N ASP A 55 -16.83 -5.88 -9.52
CA ASP A 55 -18.00 -6.43 -10.19
C ASP A 55 -17.82 -6.60 -11.71
N SER A 56 -16.75 -6.04 -12.26
CA SER A 56 -16.41 -6.03 -13.68
C SER A 56 -14.93 -6.36 -13.91
N PRO A 57 -14.54 -6.83 -15.12
CA PRO A 57 -13.14 -7.09 -15.47
C PRO A 57 -12.22 -5.88 -15.23
N THR A 58 -12.70 -4.68 -15.56
CA THR A 58 -11.98 -3.42 -15.33
C THR A 58 -11.79 -3.12 -13.84
N SER A 59 -12.85 -3.22 -13.03
CA SER A 59 -12.73 -3.01 -11.58
C SER A 59 -11.82 -4.05 -10.90
N PHE A 60 -11.79 -5.29 -11.40
CA PHE A 60 -10.86 -6.32 -10.94
C PHE A 60 -9.41 -5.96 -11.28
N LEU A 61 -9.13 -5.57 -12.52
CA LEU A 61 -7.79 -5.18 -12.94
C LEU A 61 -7.32 -3.93 -12.18
N ALA A 62 -8.21 -2.98 -11.91
CA ALA A 62 -7.93 -1.80 -11.10
C ALA A 62 -7.48 -2.18 -9.69
N LEU A 63 -8.25 -3.06 -9.03
CA LEU A 63 -7.91 -3.54 -7.69
C LEU A 63 -6.63 -4.38 -7.68
N ALA A 64 -6.46 -5.29 -8.64
CA ALA A 64 -5.24 -6.09 -8.76
C ALA A 64 -4.01 -5.18 -8.91
N THR A 65 -4.07 -4.21 -9.83
CA THR A 65 -2.99 -3.25 -10.06
C THR A 65 -2.67 -2.44 -8.80
N LEU A 66 -3.69 -1.99 -8.06
CA LEU A 66 -3.47 -1.29 -6.80
C LEU A 66 -2.72 -2.16 -5.78
N ILE A 67 -3.12 -3.43 -5.64
CA ILE A 67 -2.48 -4.38 -4.71
C ILE A 67 -1.04 -4.61 -5.11
N GLU A 68 -0.77 -4.90 -6.38
CA GLU A 68 0.58 -5.13 -6.93
C GLU A 68 1.50 -3.92 -6.70
N ILE A 69 1.05 -2.73 -7.07
CA ILE A 69 1.86 -1.51 -6.90
C ILE A 69 2.09 -1.21 -5.41
N SER A 70 1.08 -1.41 -4.56
CA SER A 70 1.24 -1.26 -3.11
C SER A 70 2.18 -2.32 -2.53
N SER A 71 2.24 -3.52 -3.14
CA SER A 71 3.10 -4.63 -2.71
C SER A 71 4.57 -4.24 -2.75
N MET A 72 4.97 -3.34 -3.66
CA MET A 72 6.34 -2.82 -3.74
C MET A 72 6.77 -2.09 -2.45
N THR A 73 5.89 -1.30 -1.83
CA THR A 73 6.18 -0.69 -0.52
C THR A 73 6.17 -1.67 0.64
N PHE A 74 5.34 -2.72 0.56
CA PHE A 74 5.36 -3.79 1.54
C PHE A 74 6.67 -4.58 1.48
N LEU A 75 7.12 -4.98 0.29
CA LEU A 75 8.28 -5.84 0.10
C LEU A 75 9.59 -5.15 0.44
N THR A 76 9.75 -3.87 0.11
CA THR A 76 10.93 -3.09 0.53
C THR A 76 11.04 -3.04 2.05
N GLY A 77 9.95 -2.73 2.75
CA GLY A 77 9.90 -2.81 4.21
C GLY A 77 10.15 -4.22 4.76
N LEU A 78 9.62 -5.25 4.09
CA LEU A 78 9.79 -6.64 4.53
C LEU A 78 11.26 -7.08 4.44
N VAL A 79 11.97 -6.69 3.38
CA VAL A 79 13.41 -6.90 3.22
C VAL A 79 14.19 -6.23 4.34
N GLU A 80 13.83 -5.00 4.72
CA GLU A 80 14.47 -4.29 5.84
C GLU A 80 14.21 -4.95 7.20
N MET A 81 13.04 -5.56 7.38
CA MET A 81 12.67 -6.26 8.61
C MET A 81 13.34 -7.65 8.73
N ALA A 82 13.76 -8.25 7.62
CA ALA A 82 14.39 -9.57 7.61
C ALA A 82 15.80 -9.54 8.22
N LYS A 83 16.06 -10.52 9.10
CA LYS A 83 17.34 -10.61 9.84
C LYS A 83 18.37 -11.54 9.23
N LEU A 84 17.92 -12.45 8.36
CA LEU A 84 18.76 -13.47 7.75
C LEU A 84 19.05 -13.09 6.29
N PRO A 85 20.31 -13.12 5.83
CA PRO A 85 20.64 -12.84 4.43
C PRO A 85 19.89 -13.73 3.42
N ALA A 86 19.65 -15.00 3.78
CA ALA A 86 18.88 -15.91 2.93
C ALA A 86 17.41 -15.45 2.77
N SER A 87 16.78 -14.98 3.85
CA SER A 87 15.42 -14.44 3.80
C SER A 87 15.36 -13.12 3.02
N GLN A 88 16.36 -12.24 3.19
CA GLN A 88 16.47 -11.01 2.39
C GLN A 88 16.59 -11.34 0.90
N GLY A 89 17.45 -12.30 0.53
CA GLY A 89 17.58 -12.77 -0.85
C GLY A 89 16.29 -13.34 -1.43
N ALA A 90 15.56 -14.14 -0.65
CA ALA A 90 14.27 -14.68 -1.06
C ALA A 90 13.22 -13.56 -1.26
N MET A 91 13.15 -12.58 -0.37
CA MET A 91 12.23 -11.44 -0.48
C MET A 91 12.55 -10.54 -1.67
N VAL A 92 13.83 -10.31 -1.97
CA VAL A 92 14.25 -9.59 -3.18
C VAL A 92 13.85 -10.35 -4.45
N ALA A 93 13.98 -11.68 -4.46
CA ALA A 93 13.55 -12.49 -5.59
C ALA A 93 12.02 -12.47 -5.80
N ILE A 94 11.24 -12.44 -4.72
CA ILE A 94 9.79 -12.23 -4.76
C ILE A 94 9.48 -10.83 -5.30
N ALA A 95 10.09 -9.78 -4.74
CA ALA A 95 9.91 -8.40 -5.21
C ALA A 95 10.20 -8.25 -6.71
N ALA A 96 11.25 -8.90 -7.23
CA ALA A 96 11.53 -8.88 -8.66
C ALA A 96 10.44 -9.57 -9.51
N THR A 97 9.71 -10.53 -8.95
CA THR A 97 8.57 -11.20 -9.62
C THR A 97 7.36 -10.27 -9.65
N GLU A 98 7.03 -9.65 -8.52
CA GLU A 98 5.96 -8.66 -8.36
C GLU A 98 6.18 -7.45 -9.31
N THR A 99 7.41 -6.96 -9.44
CA THR A 99 7.74 -5.91 -10.43
C THR A 99 7.37 -6.31 -11.87
N ARG A 100 7.45 -7.61 -12.22
CA ARG A 100 7.03 -8.08 -13.56
C ARG A 100 5.52 -8.11 -13.71
N HIS A 101 4.79 -8.42 -12.63
CA HIS A 101 3.33 -8.36 -12.59
C HIS A 101 2.86 -6.91 -12.75
N GLU A 102 3.45 -5.99 -11.98
CA GLU A 102 3.22 -4.55 -12.09
C GLU A 102 3.55 -4.03 -13.50
N THR A 103 4.72 -4.37 -14.04
CA THR A 103 5.14 -3.95 -15.38
C THR A 103 4.13 -4.39 -16.45
N TRP A 104 3.65 -5.63 -16.36
CA TRP A 104 2.61 -6.14 -17.25
C TRP A 104 1.31 -5.33 -17.09
N ALA A 105 0.85 -5.10 -15.86
CA ALA A 105 -0.36 -4.33 -15.63
C ALA A 105 -0.24 -2.91 -16.21
N LEU A 106 0.85 -2.19 -15.90
CA LEU A 106 1.07 -0.83 -16.38
C LEU A 106 1.16 -0.73 -17.91
N LEU A 107 1.90 -1.63 -18.55
CA LEU A 107 2.07 -1.61 -20.02
C LEU A 107 0.87 -2.16 -20.78
N ASP A 108 0.41 -3.36 -20.42
CA ASP A 108 -0.57 -4.10 -21.23
C ASP A 108 -2.00 -3.71 -20.88
N ILE A 109 -2.28 -3.36 -19.63
CA ILE A 109 -3.63 -3.02 -19.18
C ILE A 109 -3.85 -1.51 -19.22
N TRP A 110 -2.97 -0.74 -18.59
CA TRP A 110 -3.16 0.71 -18.41
C TRP A 110 -2.48 1.57 -19.46
N LYS A 111 -1.70 0.97 -20.36
CA LYS A 111 -0.99 1.66 -21.44
C LYS A 111 -0.14 2.84 -20.95
N THR A 112 0.42 2.70 -19.75
CA THR A 112 1.23 3.72 -19.09
C THR A 112 2.69 3.29 -19.03
N ASN A 113 3.56 4.25 -18.74
CA ASN A 113 4.97 3.98 -18.51
C ASN A 113 5.11 3.09 -17.24
N PRO A 114 5.86 1.99 -17.26
CA PRO A 114 6.01 1.14 -16.08
C PRO A 114 7.05 1.65 -15.08
N PHE A 115 7.80 2.71 -15.43
CA PHE A 115 8.87 3.24 -14.58
C PHE A 115 8.35 4.32 -13.62
N GLY A 116 8.33 4.00 -12.33
CA GLY A 116 8.04 4.92 -11.23
C GLY A 116 9.17 5.91 -10.91
N GLY A 117 10.38 5.66 -11.41
CA GLY A 117 11.59 6.43 -11.14
C GLY A 117 12.85 5.57 -11.34
N PRO A 118 14.04 5.99 -10.85
CA PRO A 118 15.24 5.15 -10.83
C PRO A 118 15.15 3.97 -9.85
N ALA A 119 14.20 4.02 -8.89
CA ALA A 119 13.86 2.96 -7.95
C ALA A 119 12.42 3.15 -7.47
N ASP A 120 11.76 2.05 -7.07
CA ASP A 120 10.45 2.09 -6.43
C ASP A 120 10.50 2.73 -5.03
N THR A 121 9.33 3.09 -4.52
CA THR A 121 9.19 3.68 -3.20
C THR A 121 9.58 2.71 -2.10
N VAL A 122 10.59 3.08 -1.33
CA VAL A 122 11.04 2.36 -0.15
C VAL A 122 10.24 2.84 1.05
N PHE A 123 9.54 1.92 1.70
CA PHE A 123 8.79 2.19 2.92
C PHE A 123 9.15 1.16 4.01
N PRO A 124 9.70 1.58 5.16
CA PRO A 124 10.34 0.66 6.11
C PRO A 124 9.33 -0.14 6.97
N PHE A 125 8.04 0.15 6.90
CA PHE A 125 7.02 -0.39 7.81
C PHE A 125 6.07 -1.35 7.09
N ALA A 126 6.54 -2.55 6.76
CA ALA A 126 5.76 -3.55 6.02
C ALA A 126 4.40 -3.85 6.67
N ASN A 127 4.35 -3.97 8.00
CA ASN A 127 3.10 -4.23 8.72
C ASN A 127 2.10 -3.08 8.59
N GLU A 128 2.54 -1.83 8.42
CA GLU A 128 1.64 -0.71 8.22
C GLU A 128 0.91 -0.80 6.86
N ILE A 129 1.59 -1.30 5.81
CA ILE A 129 0.96 -1.60 4.52
C ILE A 129 0.01 -2.81 4.64
N LEU A 130 0.42 -3.87 5.35
CA LEU A 130 -0.45 -5.02 5.57
C LEU A 130 -1.75 -4.65 6.31
N ASP A 131 -1.70 -3.70 7.24
CA ASP A 131 -2.90 -3.27 7.99
C ASP A 131 -3.97 -2.68 7.06
N LEU A 132 -3.59 -2.04 5.95
CA LEU A 132 -4.54 -1.53 4.94
C LEU A 132 -5.41 -2.66 4.35
N THR A 133 -4.86 -3.87 4.24
CA THR A 133 -5.56 -5.02 3.65
C THR A 133 -6.63 -5.61 4.59
N ASN A 134 -6.69 -5.20 5.87
CA ASN A 134 -7.78 -5.58 6.76
C ASN A 134 -9.16 -5.18 6.21
N ALA A 135 -9.23 -4.17 5.34
CA ALA A 135 -10.46 -3.79 4.63
C ALA A 135 -11.07 -4.93 3.79
N PHE A 136 -10.26 -5.89 3.34
CA PHE A 136 -10.72 -7.04 2.54
C PHE A 136 -11.04 -8.27 3.39
N VAL A 137 -10.65 -8.30 4.67
CA VAL A 137 -10.84 -9.47 5.53
C VAL A 137 -12.28 -9.49 6.08
N VAL A 138 -13.01 -10.56 5.81
CA VAL A 138 -14.36 -10.73 6.37
C VAL A 138 -14.27 -10.87 7.89
N PRO A 139 -14.98 -10.05 8.69
CA PRO A 139 -14.87 -10.08 10.14
C PRO A 139 -15.11 -11.47 10.74
N ARG A 140 -14.22 -11.88 11.66
CA ARG A 140 -14.26 -13.19 12.37
C ARG A 140 -14.17 -14.42 11.46
N SER A 141 -13.65 -14.28 10.24
CA SER A 141 -13.51 -15.40 9.30
C SER A 141 -12.19 -16.15 9.40
N CYS A 142 -11.19 -15.57 10.07
CA CYS A 142 -9.88 -16.18 10.27
C CYS A 142 -9.95 -17.29 11.33
N PRO A 143 -9.09 -18.34 11.23
CA PRO A 143 -8.89 -19.31 12.31
C PRO A 143 -8.56 -18.64 13.64
N SER A 144 -9.08 -19.18 14.74
CA SER A 144 -8.87 -18.65 16.09
C SER A 144 -7.42 -18.69 16.56
N GLU A 145 -6.64 -19.59 15.97
CA GLU A 145 -5.22 -19.79 16.27
C GLU A 145 -4.34 -18.73 15.59
N ASN A 146 -4.88 -17.99 14.60
CA ASN A 146 -4.12 -16.97 13.91
C ASN A 146 -3.71 -15.85 14.88
N PRO A 147 -2.47 -15.34 14.79
CA PRO A 147 -2.11 -14.11 15.47
C PRO A 147 -2.97 -12.95 14.95
N VAL A 148 -3.05 -11.87 15.75
CA VAL A 148 -3.65 -10.61 15.28
C VAL A 148 -2.92 -10.17 14.01
N TYR A 149 -3.67 -9.87 12.96
CA TYR A 149 -3.12 -9.48 11.67
C TYR A 149 -3.14 -7.96 11.48
N PRO A 150 -2.04 -7.33 11.02
CA PRO A 150 -0.68 -7.87 10.96
C PRO A 150 -0.08 -8.02 12.37
N SER A 151 1.03 -8.77 12.52
CA SER A 151 1.67 -9.00 13.84
C SER A 151 3.10 -8.48 13.87
N PRO A 152 3.45 -7.49 14.71
CA PRO A 152 2.56 -6.68 15.54
C PRO A 152 1.70 -5.69 14.72
N ARG A 153 0.50 -5.38 15.24
CA ARG A 153 -0.40 -4.34 14.70
C ARG A 153 -0.28 -3.05 15.52
N GLN A 154 -0.10 -1.91 14.88
CA GLN A 154 -0.06 -0.60 15.57
C GLN A 154 -1.43 0.01 15.82
N ASN A 155 -2.45 -0.35 15.03
CA ASN A 155 -3.77 0.26 15.09
C ASN A 155 -3.70 1.78 14.90
N LEU A 156 -2.94 2.23 13.90
CA LEU A 156 -2.79 3.64 13.58
C LEU A 156 -4.15 4.24 13.15
N PRO A 157 -4.46 5.47 13.56
CA PRO A 157 -5.55 6.25 12.99
C PRO A 157 -5.47 6.28 11.46
N PRO A 158 -6.47 5.73 10.73
CA PRO A 158 -6.49 5.79 9.29
C PRO A 158 -6.88 7.19 8.83
N PHE A 159 -6.35 7.61 7.69
CA PHE A 159 -6.81 8.80 7.00
C PHE A 159 -6.79 8.57 5.49
N SER A 160 -7.41 9.47 4.74
CA SER A 160 -7.29 9.59 3.29
C SER A 160 -7.30 11.07 2.91
N PRO A 161 -6.93 11.46 1.68
CA PRO A 161 -7.21 12.81 1.20
C PRO A 161 -8.71 13.08 1.25
N ALA A 162 -9.10 14.24 1.78
CA ALA A 162 -10.51 14.62 1.84
C ALA A 162 -11.13 14.69 0.44
N SER A 163 -12.46 14.57 0.33
CA SER A 163 -13.18 14.70 -0.94
C SER A 163 -13.02 16.08 -1.61
N SER A 164 -12.51 17.08 -0.89
CA SER A 164 -12.15 18.40 -1.42
C SER A 164 -10.79 18.42 -2.14
N THR A 165 -9.97 17.38 -1.96
CA THR A 165 -8.70 17.22 -2.67
C THR A 165 -8.95 17.03 -4.16
N LYS A 166 -8.35 17.90 -4.97
CA LYS A 166 -8.52 17.90 -6.43
C LYS A 166 -7.43 17.14 -7.18
N SER A 167 -6.30 16.92 -6.51
CA SER A 167 -5.09 16.40 -7.13
C SER A 167 -4.19 15.83 -6.03
N ILE A 168 -3.57 14.69 -6.33
CA ILE A 168 -2.52 14.07 -5.52
C ILE A 168 -1.13 14.28 -6.11
N TYR A 169 -1.01 15.02 -7.23
CA TYR A 169 0.28 15.33 -7.85
C TYR A 169 1.23 16.05 -6.88
N PRO A 170 2.54 15.79 -6.95
CA PRO A 170 3.58 16.59 -6.30
C PRO A 170 3.33 18.11 -6.43
N GLY A 171 3.38 18.83 -5.29
CA GLY A 171 3.07 20.26 -5.21
C GLY A 171 1.58 20.60 -4.96
N SER A 172 0.68 19.62 -5.02
CA SER A 172 -0.73 19.81 -4.68
C SER A 172 -0.96 19.82 -3.17
N ASN A 173 -2.01 20.52 -2.73
CA ASN A 173 -2.47 20.45 -1.35
C ASN A 173 -3.45 19.29 -1.16
N ILE A 174 -3.27 18.56 -0.07
CA ILE A 174 -4.22 17.57 0.42
C ILE A 174 -4.69 17.95 1.82
N VAL A 175 -5.96 17.66 2.09
CA VAL A 175 -6.52 17.76 3.44
C VAL A 175 -6.57 16.36 4.03
N LEU A 176 -6.03 16.18 5.23
CA LEU A 176 -6.00 14.88 5.90
C LEU A 176 -7.37 14.60 6.55
N ASN A 177 -8.14 13.71 5.95
CA ASN A 177 -9.44 13.27 6.47
C ASN A 177 -9.26 11.97 7.25
N PHE A 178 -9.34 12.02 8.59
CA PHE A 178 -9.25 10.82 9.44
C PHE A 178 -10.57 10.05 9.40
N THR A 179 -10.55 8.86 8.80
CA THR A 179 -11.75 8.16 8.32
C THR A 179 -12.44 7.31 9.38
N ASP A 180 -11.78 6.98 10.49
CA ASP A 180 -12.35 6.19 11.58
C ASP A 180 -12.69 7.08 12.78
N PRO A 181 -13.98 7.41 13.03
CA PRO A 181 -14.37 8.27 14.15
C PRO A 181 -14.04 7.68 15.54
N THR A 182 -13.75 6.38 15.62
CA THR A 182 -13.37 5.69 16.85
C THR A 182 -11.86 5.59 17.06
N ASN A 183 -11.07 5.85 16.01
CA ASN A 183 -9.61 5.81 16.04
C ASN A 183 -9.02 7.09 15.44
N GLN A 184 -8.97 8.15 16.24
CA GLN A 184 -8.50 9.48 15.84
C GLN A 184 -7.11 9.78 16.42
N PRO A 185 -6.28 10.58 15.73
CA PRO A 185 -4.96 10.96 16.24
C PRO A 185 -5.09 11.88 17.46
N SER A 186 -4.13 11.73 18.38
CA SER A 186 -3.99 12.62 19.54
C SER A 186 -2.74 13.49 19.38
N PHE A 187 -2.95 14.79 19.18
CA PHE A 187 -1.88 15.77 19.10
C PHE A 187 -1.65 16.43 20.46
N ARG A 188 -0.40 16.40 20.92
CA ARG A 188 0.00 16.97 22.22
C ARG A 188 0.53 18.38 22.03
N GLU A 189 0.15 19.27 22.94
CA GLU A 189 0.67 20.64 22.98
C GLU A 189 2.21 20.63 23.12
N GLY A 190 2.88 21.52 22.37
CA GLY A 190 4.34 21.62 22.36
C GLY A 190 5.08 20.55 21.54
N VAL A 191 4.38 19.55 20.99
CA VAL A 191 4.96 18.55 20.08
C VAL A 191 4.79 19.01 18.64
N LYS A 192 5.87 18.95 17.85
CA LYS A 192 5.81 19.18 16.41
C LYS A 192 5.39 17.90 15.69
N TYR A 193 4.47 18.03 14.76
CA TYR A 193 4.03 16.93 13.91
C TYR A 193 4.30 17.26 12.44
N TYR A 194 4.43 16.21 11.64
CA TYR A 194 4.77 16.27 10.24
C TYR A 194 3.88 15.32 9.45
N ALA A 195 3.55 15.69 8.20
CA ALA A 195 3.26 14.69 7.19
C ALA A 195 4.60 14.28 6.58
N THR A 196 4.98 13.01 6.75
CA THR A 196 6.20 12.46 6.17
C THR A 196 5.82 11.67 4.93
N PHE A 197 6.30 12.15 3.78
CA PHE A 197 6.06 11.54 2.49
C PHE A 197 7.28 10.71 2.07
N PHE A 198 7.06 9.51 1.55
CA PHE A 198 8.06 8.61 1.02
C PHE A 198 7.84 8.43 -0.48
N HIS A 199 8.90 8.55 -1.25
CA HIS A 199 8.87 8.34 -2.71
C HIS A 199 10.27 8.00 -3.22
N GLY A 200 10.36 6.95 -4.04
CA GLY A 200 11.65 6.32 -4.34
C GLY A 200 12.38 5.95 -3.02
N PRO A 201 13.71 6.08 -2.96
CA PRO A 201 14.46 5.87 -1.71
C PRO A 201 14.46 7.08 -0.75
N SER A 202 13.69 8.13 -1.05
CA SER A 202 13.71 9.40 -0.30
C SER A 202 12.49 9.55 0.60
N ASN A 203 12.65 10.30 1.69
CA ASN A 203 11.54 10.80 2.49
C ASN A 203 11.67 12.29 2.79
N ILE A 204 10.54 12.97 2.95
CA ILE A 204 10.46 14.40 3.22
C ILE A 204 9.35 14.66 4.23
N SER A 205 9.70 15.28 5.36
CA SER A 205 8.75 15.69 6.39
C SER A 205 8.35 17.14 6.22
N VAL A 206 7.06 17.36 5.97
CA VAL A 206 6.45 18.68 5.90
C VAL A 206 5.74 18.96 7.23
N PRO A 207 6.07 20.05 7.97
CA PRO A 207 5.39 20.39 9.20
C PRO A 207 3.88 20.58 8.99
N ILE A 208 3.06 20.10 9.92
CA ILE A 208 1.60 20.27 9.89
C ILE A 208 1.11 21.09 11.09
N ASP A 209 0.10 21.93 10.87
CA ASP A 209 -0.57 22.69 11.94
C ASP A 209 -1.65 21.83 12.61
N THR A 210 -1.42 21.50 13.89
CA THR A 210 -2.33 20.66 14.70
C THR A 210 -3.04 21.46 15.80
N THR A 211 -2.80 22.77 15.91
CA THR A 211 -3.15 23.60 17.07
C THR A 211 -4.65 23.68 17.35
N ASN A 212 -5.48 23.51 16.32
CA ASN A 212 -6.94 23.61 16.41
C ASN A 212 -7.65 22.31 15.98
N TRP A 213 -6.94 21.20 15.86
CA TRP A 213 -7.55 19.91 15.59
C TRP A 213 -8.46 19.49 16.77
N PRO A 214 -9.69 18.96 16.54
CA PRO A 214 -10.33 18.64 15.25
C PRO A 214 -11.27 19.74 14.69
N ARG A 215 -11.21 20.98 15.20
CA ARG A 215 -12.06 22.09 14.72
C ARG A 215 -11.58 22.72 13.42
N LYS A 216 -10.30 22.55 13.09
CA LYS A 216 -9.66 23.00 11.86
C LYS A 216 -9.00 21.80 11.21
N ASP A 217 -9.27 21.63 9.91
CA ASP A 217 -8.65 20.57 9.12
C ASP A 217 -7.14 20.73 9.03
N ILE A 218 -6.45 19.61 8.90
CA ILE A 218 -5.01 19.56 8.67
C ILE A 218 -4.77 19.53 7.17
N GLU A 219 -4.22 20.61 6.64
CA GLU A 219 -3.82 20.72 5.23
C GLU A 219 -2.30 20.63 5.10
N VAL A 220 -1.84 19.96 4.05
CA VAL A 220 -0.41 19.82 3.75
C VAL A 220 -0.16 19.74 2.25
N THR A 221 0.97 20.28 1.81
CA THR A 221 1.42 20.24 0.42
C THR A 221 2.32 19.03 0.20
N ILE A 222 2.03 18.25 -0.84
CA ILE A 222 2.88 17.13 -1.28
C ILE A 222 4.20 17.72 -1.80
N PRO A 223 5.38 17.19 -1.43
CA PRO A 223 6.67 17.72 -1.87
C PRO A 223 6.76 17.80 -3.40
N SER A 224 6.94 19.00 -3.95
CA SER A 224 6.95 19.25 -5.41
C SER A 224 8.16 18.67 -6.15
N GLN A 225 9.19 18.25 -5.42
CA GLN A 225 10.40 17.63 -5.96
C GLN A 225 10.24 16.13 -6.25
N PHE A 226 9.14 15.50 -5.82
CA PHE A 226 8.86 14.12 -6.18
C PHE A 226 8.44 13.99 -7.63
N GLU A 227 8.71 12.82 -8.21
CA GLU A 227 8.24 12.49 -9.54
C GLU A 227 6.74 12.20 -9.46
N ALA A 228 5.99 12.64 -10.46
CA ALA A 228 4.55 12.33 -10.57
C ALA A 228 4.35 10.94 -11.22
N ARG A 229 4.99 9.92 -10.63
CA ARG A 229 4.99 8.51 -11.09
C ARG A 229 5.12 7.55 -9.91
N GLY A 230 4.80 6.28 -10.13
CA GLY A 230 4.80 5.26 -9.08
C GLY A 230 3.81 5.59 -7.95
N ILE A 231 4.29 5.48 -6.71
CA ILE A 231 3.50 5.75 -5.50
C ILE A 231 4.21 6.68 -4.54
N ILE A 232 3.43 7.44 -3.80
CA ILE A 232 3.87 8.23 -2.66
C ILE A 232 3.16 7.67 -1.42
N ILE A 233 3.93 7.26 -0.42
CA ILE A 233 3.36 6.89 0.89
C ILE A 233 3.39 8.11 1.80
N VAL A 234 2.30 8.40 2.48
CA VAL A 234 2.26 9.45 3.50
C VAL A 234 1.83 8.90 4.85
N VAL A 235 2.55 9.31 5.90
CA VAL A 235 2.21 9.06 7.30
C VAL A 235 2.21 10.37 8.07
N VAL A 236 1.46 10.44 9.16
CA VAL A 236 1.66 11.50 10.16
C VAL A 236 2.72 11.03 11.16
N SER A 237 3.73 11.84 11.44
CA SER A 237 4.78 11.52 12.40
C SER A 237 5.05 12.65 13.39
N ASP A 238 5.61 12.33 14.56
CA ASP A 238 6.10 13.31 15.55
C ASP A 238 7.62 13.59 15.43
N THR A 239 8.26 12.94 14.45
CA THR A 239 9.71 13.03 14.21
C THR A 239 9.97 13.11 12.71
N ILE A 240 10.91 13.97 12.32
CA ILE A 240 11.35 14.13 10.93
C ILE A 240 11.86 12.79 10.39
N GLY A 241 11.43 12.44 9.18
CA GLY A 241 11.77 11.22 8.45
C GLY A 241 11.06 9.96 8.95
N ALA A 242 10.24 10.07 10.00
CA ALA A 242 9.61 8.94 10.67
C ALA A 242 10.60 7.75 10.88
N PRO A 243 11.72 7.95 11.61
CA PRO A 243 12.86 7.02 11.61
C PRO A 243 12.55 5.68 12.28
N THR A 244 11.46 5.60 13.03
CA THR A 244 11.01 4.34 13.65
C THR A 244 9.50 4.26 13.62
N LEU A 245 9.00 3.03 13.64
CA LEU A 245 7.58 2.71 13.73
C LEU A 245 6.83 3.44 14.87
N LYS A 246 7.52 3.73 15.99
CA LYS A 246 6.93 4.47 17.14
C LYS A 246 6.69 5.95 16.86
N THR A 247 7.38 6.52 15.88
CA THR A 247 7.26 7.93 15.51
C THR A 247 6.06 8.19 14.59
N VAL A 248 5.53 7.14 13.96
CA VAL A 248 4.30 7.18 13.16
C VAL A 248 3.08 7.25 14.07
N LYS A 249 2.16 8.18 13.78
CA LYS A 249 0.98 8.52 14.58
C LYS A 249 -0.34 8.34 13.84
N ALA A 250 -0.31 8.25 12.51
CA ALA A 250 -1.48 7.96 11.68
C ALA A 250 -1.02 7.53 10.27
N GLY A 251 -1.90 6.88 9.53
CA GLY A 251 -1.65 6.34 8.19
C GLY A 251 -1.24 4.86 8.24
N PRO A 252 -0.52 4.37 7.22
CA PRO A 252 -0.08 5.05 6.01
C PRO A 252 -1.23 5.29 5.03
N VAL A 253 -1.01 6.17 4.07
CA VAL A 253 -1.87 6.36 2.90
C VAL A 253 -1.04 6.17 1.65
N VAL A 254 -1.58 5.41 0.71
CA VAL A 254 -1.01 5.23 -0.62
C VAL A 254 -1.61 6.29 -1.54
N LEU A 255 -0.78 7.20 -2.04
CA LEU A 255 -1.13 8.13 -3.11
C LEU A 255 -0.56 7.56 -4.41
N LEU A 256 -1.45 7.10 -5.28
CA LEU A 256 -1.07 6.44 -6.52
C LEU A 256 -0.92 7.45 -7.66
N GLU A 257 0.33 7.72 -8.04
CA GLU A 257 0.64 8.63 -9.15
C GLU A 257 0.60 7.91 -10.52
N GLN A 258 0.71 6.58 -10.52
CA GLN A 258 0.75 5.77 -11.74
C GLN A 258 0.08 4.41 -11.57
N PRO A 259 -0.97 4.09 -12.34
CA PRO A 259 -1.64 4.94 -13.32
C PRO A 259 -2.51 6.01 -12.62
N ALA A 260 -2.32 7.29 -12.98
CA ALA A 260 -2.97 8.42 -12.30
C ALA A 260 -4.51 8.36 -12.27
N GLU A 261 -5.12 7.72 -13.28
CA GLU A 261 -6.58 7.49 -13.36
C GLU A 261 -7.15 6.62 -12.23
N LEU A 262 -6.33 5.75 -11.64
CA LEU A 262 -6.73 4.97 -10.48
C LEU A 262 -6.54 5.74 -9.17
N GLY A 263 -5.63 6.72 -9.13
CA GLY A 263 -5.20 7.33 -7.87
C GLY A 263 -6.25 8.14 -7.12
N LEU A 264 -7.21 8.77 -7.79
CA LEU A 264 -8.34 9.45 -7.13
C LEU A 264 -9.59 8.56 -7.00
N THR A 265 -9.67 7.47 -7.76
CA THR A 265 -10.83 6.56 -7.80
C THR A 265 -10.77 5.52 -6.67
N VAL A 266 -9.59 5.36 -6.07
CA VAL A 266 -9.28 4.36 -5.05
C VAL A 266 -9.21 4.95 -3.62
N LEU A 267 -9.26 6.28 -3.49
CA LEU A 267 -9.27 7.02 -2.22
C LEU A 267 -10.70 7.27 -1.69
#